data_AF-A0A7X6K7J9-F1
#
_entry.id   AF-A0A7X6K7J9-F1
#
_cell.length_a   1.000
_cell.length_b   1.000
_cell.length_c   1.000
_cell.angle_alpha   90.00
_cell.angle_beta   90.00
_cell.angle_gamma   90.00
#
_symmetry.space_group_name_H-M   'P 1'
#
loop_
_entity.id
_entity.type
_entity.pdbx_description
1 polymer ?
#
loop_
_entity_poly.entity_id
_entity_poly.type
_entity_poly.pdbx_seq_one_letter_code
_entity_poly.pdbx_strand_id
1 'polypeptide(L)'
;MGGPKTVADELISWIEETGADGFNISHAVKFRDIEDFARCVVPELQARAVMRTSCDGDTLHEGLFGPGRSRLPSDHPGAGYHRALTVQPPANAVGPAESLCSSLQTS
;
A
#
# COMPACT_ATOMS: atom_id res chain seq x y z
N MET A 1 -8.84 -29.02 0.66
CA MET A 1 -10.10 -28.24 0.69
C MET A 1 -10.65 -28.34 2.10
N GLY A 2 -10.73 -27.21 2.82
CA GLY A 2 -11.13 -27.14 4.23
C GLY A 2 -11.93 -25.86 4.51
N GLY A 3 -12.57 -25.78 5.68
CA GLY A 3 -13.35 -24.61 6.09
C GLY A 3 -12.48 -23.41 6.51
N PRO A 4 -13.06 -22.24 6.82
CA PRO A 4 -12.30 -21.02 7.08
C PRO A 4 -11.31 -21.11 8.24
N LYS A 5 -11.69 -21.82 9.32
CA LYS A 5 -10.81 -22.10 10.46
C LYS A 5 -9.61 -22.94 10.06
N THR A 6 -9.84 -24.04 9.36
CA THR A 6 -8.78 -24.92 8.86
C THR A 6 -7.82 -24.16 7.96
N VAL A 7 -8.33 -23.31 7.05
CA VAL A 7 -7.47 -22.47 6.21
C VAL A 7 -6.63 -21.51 7.05
N ALA A 8 -7.23 -20.85 8.06
CA ALA A 8 -6.49 -19.97 8.97
C ALA A 8 -5.42 -20.73 9.78
N ASP A 9 -5.72 -21.94 10.25
CA ASP A 9 -4.79 -22.80 10.99
C ASP A 9 -3.55 -23.13 10.12
N GLU A 10 -3.77 -23.56 8.88
CA GLU A 10 -2.69 -23.90 7.94
C GLU A 10 -1.81 -22.68 7.59
N LEU A 11 -2.43 -21.54 7.31
CA LEU A 11 -1.68 -20.30 7.01
C LEU A 11 -0.78 -19.87 8.17
N ILE A 12 -1.28 -20.01 9.42
CA ILE A 12 -0.50 -19.69 10.61
C ILE A 12 0.64 -20.70 10.80
N SER A 13 0.38 -22.00 10.63
CA SER A 13 1.42 -23.04 10.70
C SER A 13 2.57 -22.74 9.74
N TRP A 14 2.26 -22.34 8.51
CA TRP A 14 3.29 -22.00 7.53
C TRP A 14 4.08 -20.74 7.91
N ILE A 15 3.45 -19.72 8.49
CA ILE A 15 4.18 -18.54 9.01
C ILE A 15 5.15 -18.98 10.10
N GLU A 16 4.71 -19.81 11.05
CA GLU A 16 5.51 -20.29 12.18
C GLU A 16 6.68 -21.18 11.72
N GLU A 17 6.45 -22.04 10.73
CA GLU A 17 7.45 -22.98 10.23
C GLU A 17 8.48 -22.34 9.28
N THR A 18 8.06 -21.36 8.48
CA THR A 18 8.89 -20.80 7.39
C THR A 18 9.39 -19.38 7.66
N GLY A 19 8.78 -18.67 8.61
CA GLY A 19 9.03 -17.24 8.83
C GLY A 19 8.49 -16.35 7.72
N ALA A 20 7.47 -16.79 6.98
CA ALA A 20 6.85 -16.00 5.92
C ALA A 20 6.13 -14.76 6.49
N ASP A 21 6.40 -13.57 5.93
CA ASP A 21 5.73 -12.33 6.33
C ASP A 21 4.32 -12.16 5.73
N GLY A 22 3.99 -12.94 4.71
CA GLY A 22 2.69 -12.87 4.03
C GLY A 22 2.59 -13.80 2.83
N PHE A 23 1.38 -13.83 2.24
CA PHE A 23 1.05 -14.72 1.14
C PHE A 23 0.53 -13.96 -0.08
N ASN A 24 0.80 -14.52 -1.26
CA ASN A 24 0.14 -14.12 -2.50
C ASN A 24 -1.04 -15.09 -2.76
N ILE A 25 -2.27 -14.57 -2.77
CA ILE A 25 -3.48 -15.39 -2.92
C ILE A 25 -3.84 -15.51 -4.41
N SER A 26 -3.72 -16.73 -4.94
CA SER A 26 -4.19 -17.07 -6.29
C SER A 26 -5.64 -17.55 -6.27
N HIS A 27 -6.33 -17.45 -7.41
CA HIS A 27 -7.74 -17.81 -7.55
C HIS A 27 -7.96 -18.85 -8.66
N ALA A 28 -8.85 -19.80 -8.43
CA ALA A 28 -9.37 -20.71 -9.44
C ALA A 28 -10.57 -20.08 -10.16
N VAL A 29 -11.43 -19.36 -9.43
CA VAL A 29 -12.55 -18.58 -9.94
C VAL A 29 -12.32 -17.11 -9.63
N LYS A 30 -12.13 -16.30 -10.69
CA LYS A 30 -11.82 -14.87 -10.55
C LYS A 30 -12.92 -14.16 -9.75
N PHE A 31 -12.49 -13.22 -8.90
CA PHE A 31 -13.32 -12.38 -8.03
C PHE A 31 -14.08 -13.11 -6.91
N ARG A 32 -14.68 -14.28 -7.17
CA ARG A 32 -15.39 -15.07 -6.16
C ARG A 32 -14.48 -15.56 -5.06
N ASP A 33 -13.35 -16.17 -5.42
CA ASP A 33 -12.47 -16.78 -4.41
C ASP A 33 -11.87 -15.73 -3.47
N ILE A 34 -11.57 -14.54 -4.00
CA ILE A 34 -11.06 -13.42 -3.20
C ILE A 34 -12.16 -12.87 -2.27
N GLU A 35 -13.40 -12.77 -2.75
CA GLU A 35 -14.53 -12.37 -1.92
C GLU A 35 -14.80 -13.39 -0.80
N ASP A 36 -14.77 -14.67 -1.12
CA ASP A 36 -14.97 -15.75 -0.13
C ASP A 36 -13.85 -15.77 0.91
N PHE A 37 -12.59 -15.57 0.48
CA PHE A 37 -11.47 -15.43 1.40
C PHE A 37 -11.64 -14.21 2.32
N ALA A 38 -11.98 -13.05 1.76
CA ALA A 38 -12.17 -11.81 2.52
C ALA A 38 -13.34 -11.91 3.52
N ARG A 39 -14.42 -12.61 3.18
CA ARG A 39 -15.58 -12.76 4.07
C ARG A 39 -15.40 -13.84 5.13
N CYS A 40 -14.69 -14.91 4.82
CA CYS A 40 -14.65 -16.09 5.68
C CYS A 40 -13.32 -16.23 6.44
N VAL A 41 -12.18 -16.00 5.80
CA VAL A 41 -10.85 -16.29 6.38
C VAL A 41 -10.25 -15.06 7.07
N VAL A 42 -10.39 -13.88 6.47
CA VAL A 42 -9.86 -12.63 7.06
C VAL A 42 -10.38 -12.39 8.49
N PRO A 43 -11.69 -12.57 8.81
CA PRO A 43 -12.16 -12.41 10.18
C PRO A 43 -11.54 -13.40 11.17
N GLU A 44 -11.28 -14.64 10.76
CA GLU A 44 -10.61 -15.65 11.60
C GLU A 44 -9.16 -15.26 11.89
N LEU A 45 -8.43 -14.75 10.89
CA LEU A 45 -7.06 -14.26 11.07
C LEU A 45 -7.01 -13.00 11.95
N GLN A 46 -7.96 -12.09 11.79
CA GLN A 46 -8.08 -10.88 12.61
C GLN A 46 -8.47 -11.21 14.05
N ALA A 47 -9.39 -12.15 14.28
CA ALA A 47 -9.79 -12.60 15.61
C ALA A 47 -8.62 -13.21 16.42
N ARG A 48 -7.60 -13.73 15.72
CA ARG A 48 -6.38 -14.30 16.29
C ARG A 48 -5.22 -13.30 16.36
N ALA A 49 -5.45 -12.04 15.98
CA ALA A 49 -4.46 -10.96 15.96
C ALA A 49 -3.23 -11.22 15.06
N VAL A 50 -3.31 -12.13 14.09
CA VAL A 50 -2.24 -12.40 13.12
C VAL A 50 -2.39 -11.60 11.82
N MET A 51 -3.51 -10.90 11.65
CA MET A 51 -3.77 -10.02 10.51
C MET A 51 -4.28 -8.66 10.99
N ARG A 52 -3.77 -7.60 10.37
CA ARG A 52 -4.20 -6.21 10.64
C ARG A 52 -5.68 -5.98 10.30
N THR A 53 -6.31 -5.08 11.05
CA THR A 53 -7.68 -4.60 10.82
C THR A 53 -7.75 -3.27 10.08
N SER A 54 -6.63 -2.54 10.01
CA SER A 54 -6.47 -1.29 9.26
C SER A 54 -5.05 -1.20 8.71
N CYS A 55 -4.85 -0.29 7.75
CA CYS A 55 -3.53 0.04 7.23
C CYS A 55 -3.07 1.37 7.84
N ASP A 56 -1.82 1.39 8.31
CA ASP A 56 -1.20 2.61 8.82
C ASP A 56 -0.43 3.33 7.70
N GLY A 57 -0.46 4.67 7.72
CA GLY A 57 0.26 5.52 6.77
C GLY A 57 -0.51 5.82 5.47
N ASP A 58 0.07 6.72 4.68
CA ASP A 58 -0.57 7.28 3.48
C ASP A 58 -0.14 6.55 2.19
N THR A 59 0.91 5.74 2.28
CA THR A 59 1.50 5.01 1.15
C THR A 59 1.50 3.50 1.37
N LEU A 60 1.53 2.72 0.28
CA LEU A 60 1.69 1.26 0.36
C LEU A 60 2.93 0.85 1.16
N HIS A 61 4.04 1.57 0.98
CA HIS A 61 5.30 1.24 1.65
C HIS A 61 5.20 1.49 3.16
N GLU A 62 4.52 2.55 3.59
CA GLU A 62 4.24 2.77 5.01
C GLU A 62 3.32 1.70 5.59
N GLY A 63 2.29 1.30 4.84
CA GLY A 63 1.41 0.20 5.23
C GLY A 63 2.08 -1.16 5.32
N LEU A 64 3.30 -1.33 4.79
CA LEU A 64 4.08 -2.57 4.88
C LEU A 64 5.22 -2.47 5.91
N PHE A 65 5.91 -1.33 5.97
CA PHE A 65 7.13 -1.18 6.76
C PHE A 65 6.99 -0.26 7.98
N GLY A 66 5.85 0.42 8.13
CA GLY A 66 5.52 1.34 9.23
C GLY A 66 5.42 2.80 8.80
N PRO A 67 4.71 3.64 9.58
CA PRO A 67 4.48 5.05 9.27
C PRO A 67 5.79 5.85 9.16
N GLY A 68 5.82 6.83 8.26
CA GLY A 68 6.99 7.66 7.98
C GLY A 68 8.03 7.01 7.07
N ARG A 69 7.86 5.72 6.72
CA ARG A 69 8.69 5.01 5.73
C ARG A 69 8.04 5.06 4.36
N SER A 70 7.80 6.26 3.83
CA SER A 70 7.23 6.44 2.49
C SER A 70 8.23 6.22 1.34
N ARG A 71 9.53 6.18 1.65
CA ARG A 71 10.62 6.00 0.69
C ARG A 71 11.51 4.82 1.05
N LEU A 72 12.31 4.41 0.08
CA LEU A 72 13.30 3.36 0.24
C LEU A 72 14.31 3.77 1.35
N PRO A 73 14.70 2.83 2.22
CA PRO A 73 15.80 3.01 3.16
C PRO A 73 17.11 3.43 2.47
N SER A 74 17.97 4.15 3.18
CA SER A 74 19.23 4.68 2.61
C SER A 74 20.23 3.61 2.15
N ASP A 75 20.11 2.40 2.68
CA ASP A 75 20.91 1.22 2.33
C ASP A 75 20.34 0.42 1.15
N HIS A 76 19.15 0.77 0.65
CA HIS A 76 18.58 0.12 -0.53
C HIS A 76 19.26 0.66 -1.81
N PRO A 77 19.66 -0.20 -2.79
CA PRO A 77 20.33 0.24 -4.02
C PRO A 77 19.56 1.31 -4.81
N GLY A 78 18.23 1.25 -4.74
CA GLY A 78 17.33 2.23 -5.36
C GLY A 78 17.38 3.64 -4.75
N ALA A 79 17.88 3.80 -3.52
CA ALA A 79 17.88 5.09 -2.82
C ALA A 79 18.83 6.12 -3.46
N GLY A 80 19.92 5.67 -4.10
CA GLY A 80 20.84 6.56 -4.82
C GLY A 80 20.23 7.23 -6.05
N TYR A 81 19.09 6.72 -6.55
CA TYR A 81 18.37 7.26 -7.70
C TYR A 81 17.25 8.23 -7.31
N HIS A 82 17.19 8.66 -6.04
CA HIS A 82 16.38 9.80 -5.60
C HIS A 82 16.94 11.13 -6.16
N ARG A 83 17.23 11.20 -7.45
CA ARG A 83 17.47 12.48 -8.09
C ARG A 83 16.14 13.22 -8.07
N ALA A 84 16.09 14.32 -7.33
CA ALA A 84 15.06 15.31 -7.52
C ALA A 84 14.99 15.57 -9.02
N LEU A 85 13.91 15.15 -9.66
CA LEU A 85 13.53 15.72 -10.93
C LEU A 85 13.28 17.19 -10.61
N THR A 86 14.34 18.00 -10.71
CA THR A 86 14.16 19.43 -10.93
C THR A 86 13.41 19.52 -12.23
N VAL A 87 12.09 19.62 -12.13
CA VAL A 87 11.29 20.24 -13.17
C VAL A 87 11.86 21.64 -13.27
N GLN A 88 12.81 21.84 -14.20
CA GLN A 88 13.12 23.19 -14.61
C GLN A 88 11.82 23.73 -15.21
N PRO A 89 11.27 24.83 -14.67
CA PRO A 89 10.24 25.53 -15.41
C PRO A 89 10.81 25.86 -16.80
N PRO A 90 10.00 25.79 -17.87
CA PRO A 90 10.48 26.11 -19.21
C PRO A 90 11.19 27.47 -19.16
N ALA A 91 12.28 27.62 -19.91
CA ALA A 91 13.13 28.83 -19.91
C ALA A 91 12.38 30.15 -20.21
N ASN A 92 11.11 30.05 -20.64
CA ASN A 92 10.19 31.16 -20.90
C ASN A 92 8.96 31.16 -19.98
N ALA A 93 9.07 30.69 -18.74
CA ALA A 93 8.02 30.90 -17.74
C ALA A 93 7.90 32.41 -17.47
N VAL A 94 6.98 33.06 -18.20
CA VAL A 94 6.58 34.44 -17.97
C VAL A 94 5.88 34.51 -16.61
N GLY A 95 6.59 35.06 -15.63
CA GLY A 95 6.07 35.71 -14.41
C GLY A 95 5.19 34.87 -13.48
N PRO A 96 5.01 35.32 -12.21
CA PRO A 96 4.08 34.66 -11.31
C PRO A 96 2.64 34.80 -11.82
N ALA A 97 1.87 33.72 -11.70
CA ALA A 97 0.45 33.61 -12.05
C ALA A 97 -0.48 34.42 -11.11
N GLU A 98 -0.02 35.54 -10.55
CA GLU A 98 -0.79 36.39 -9.64
C GLU A 98 -1.60 37.48 -10.38
N SER A 99 -1.40 37.65 -11.69
CA SER A 99 -2.03 38.77 -12.44
C SER A 99 -3.39 38.45 -13.09
N LEU A 100 -3.94 37.24 -12.95
CA LEU A 100 -5.18 36.85 -13.66
C LEU A 100 -6.44 36.79 -12.77
N CYS A 101 -6.34 37.09 -11.47
CA CYS A 101 -7.48 37.08 -10.56
C CYS A 101 -8.06 38.47 -10.20
N SER A 102 -7.62 39.56 -10.86
CA SER A 102 -8.08 40.93 -10.54
C SER A 102 -8.68 41.72 -11.71
N SER A 103 -8.99 41.09 -12.85
CA SER A 103 -9.49 41.83 -14.04
C SER A 103 -10.91 41.45 -14.46
N LEU A 104 -11.63 40.62 -13.68
CA LEU A 104 -13.03 40.26 -13.97
C LEU A 104 -14.03 40.84 -12.95
N GLN A 105 -13.65 41.89 -12.22
CA GLN A 105 -14.56 42.74 -11.47
C GLN A 105 -14.23 44.20 -11.75
N THR A 106 -14.84 44.77 -12.80
CA THR A 106 -15.60 46.04 -12.76
C THR A 106 -16.06 46.44 -14.16
N SER A 107 -17.38 46.64 -14.24
CA SER A 107 -18.22 47.40 -15.19
C SER A 107 -18.47 46.87 -16.60
#